data_AF-A0A081NCK2-F1
#
_entry.id   AF-A0A081NCK2-F1
#
_cell.length_a   1.000
_cell.length_b   1.000
_cell.length_c   1.000
_cell.angle_alpha   90.00
_cell.angle_beta   90.00
_cell.angle_gamma   90.00
#
_symmetry.space_group_name_H-M   'P 1'
#
loop_
_entity.id
_entity.type
_entity.pdbx_description
1 polymer ?
#
loop_
_entity_poly.entity_id
_entity_poly.type
_entity_poly.pdbx_seq_one_letter_code
_entity_poly.pdbx_strand_id
1 'polypeptide(L)' 'MAEIELSILSRQCLSRRIPDQGILRTEVSAWASQRNSINSKMEWRFTTEDAWIKLAKLYPTIKLE' A
#
# COMPACT_ATOMS: atom_id res chain seq x y z
N MET A 1 -1.32 -4.05 3.07
CA MET A 1 -0.11 -3.77 2.24
C MET A 1 -0.41 -2.72 1.17
N ALA A 2 -1.44 -2.92 0.34
CA ALA A 2 -1.84 -1.95 -0.69
C ALA A 2 -2.18 -0.55 -0.15
N GLU A 3 -2.89 -0.45 0.99
CA GLU A 3 -3.33 0.84 1.54
C GLU A 3 -2.18 1.76 1.99
N ILE A 4 -1.07 1.19 2.49
CA ILE A 4 0.08 1.97 2.93
C ILE A 4 0.80 2.56 1.71
N GLU A 5 1.04 1.74 0.69
CA GLU A 5 1.64 2.21 -0.56
C GLU A 5 0.74 3.22 -1.29
N LEU A 6 -0.59 3.07 -1.21
CA LEU A 6 -1.54 4.07 -1.72
C LEU A 6 -1.45 5.41 -0.95
N SER A 7 -1.29 5.37 0.37
CA SER A 7 -1.08 6.58 1.18
C SER A 7 0.22 7.29 0.82
N ILE A 8 1.29 6.53 0.58
CA ILE A 8 2.59 7.08 0.17
C ILE A 8 2.52 7.63 -1.26
N LEU A 9 1.89 6.91 -2.19
CA LEU A 9 1.60 7.39 -3.55
C LEU A 9 0.84 8.71 -3.50
N SER A 10 -0.19 8.81 -2.66
CA SER A 10 -0.98 10.01 -2.50
C SER A 10 -0.15 11.21 -2.03
N ARG A 11 0.80 10.99 -1.12
CA ARG A 11 1.66 12.05 -0.56
C ARG A 11 2.80 12.44 -1.49
N GLN A 12 3.38 11.48 -2.21
CA GLN A 12 4.60 11.68 -3.00
C GLN A 12 4.33 12.01 -4.46
N CYS A 13 3.30 11.40 -5.06
CA CYS A 13 3.00 11.54 -6.49
C CYS A 13 1.73 12.35 -6.73
N LEU A 14 0.70 12.16 -5.91
CA LEU A 14 -0.63 12.75 -6.12
C LEU A 14 -0.93 13.97 -5.22
N SER A 15 0.09 14.58 -4.61
CA SER A 15 -0.06 15.79 -3.76
C SER A 15 -0.43 17.06 -4.55
N ARG A 16 -0.48 16.95 -5.89
CA ARG A 16 -0.83 18.01 -6.83
C ARG A 16 -1.96 17.57 -7.74
N ARG A 17 -2.72 18.54 -8.27
CA ARG A 17 -3.71 18.27 -9.30
C ARG A 17 -3.01 17.86 -10.60
N ILE A 18 -3.40 16.72 -11.17
CA ILE A 18 -2.97 16.27 -12.49
C ILE A 18 -4.15 16.42 -13.44
N PRO A 19 -4.04 17.26 -14.49
CA PRO A 19 -5.19 17.61 -15.33
C PRO A 19 -5.53 16.54 -16.37
N ASP A 20 -4.60 15.64 -16.69
CA ASP A 20 -4.72 14.66 -17.77
C ASP A 20 -4.44 13.24 -17.28
N GLN A 21 -5.20 12.28 -17.78
CA GLN A 21 -5.06 10.87 -17.39
C GLN A 21 -3.78 10.21 -17.93
N GLY A 22 -3.30 10.63 -19.11
CA GLY A 22 -2.04 10.18 -19.67
C GLY A 22 -0.86 10.59 -18.78
N ILE A 23 -0.82 11.87 -18.38
CA ILE A 23 0.18 12.39 -17.43
C ILE A 23 0.10 11.63 -16.10
N LEU A 24 -1.11 11.39 -15.58
CA LEU A 24 -1.31 10.62 -14.34
C LEU A 24 -0.70 9.22 -14.44
N ARG A 25 -0.93 8.50 -15.55
CA ARG A 25 -0.40 7.16 -15.75
C ARG A 25 1.13 7.15 -15.80
N THR A 26 1.73 8.10 -16.50
CA THR A 26 3.19 8.22 -16.62
C THR A 26 3.84 8.49 -15.26
N GLU A 27 3.30 9.44 -14.50
CA GLU A 27 3.81 9.80 -13.17
C GLU A 27 3.71 8.62 -12.18
N VAL A 28 2.55 7.94 -12.14
CA VAL A 28 2.33 6.78 -11.27
C VAL A 28 3.26 5.63 -11.66
N SER A 29 3.45 5.38 -12.97
CA SER A 29 4.34 4.32 -13.45
C SER A 29 5.81 4.60 -13.13
N ALA A 30 6.26 5.85 -13.30
CA ALA A 30 7.61 6.26 -12.94
C ALA A 30 7.84 6.14 -11.43
N TRP A 31 6.90 6.62 -10.62
CA TRP A 31 6.95 6.51 -9.17
C TRP A 31 6.97 5.05 -8.70
N ALA A 32 6.12 4.19 -9.26
CA ALA A 32 6.08 2.77 -8.92
C ALA A 32 7.39 2.07 -9.27
N SER A 33 7.98 2.38 -10.43
CA SER A 33 9.27 1.83 -10.86
C SER A 33 10.40 2.25 -9.90
N GLN A 34 10.45 3.52 -9.52
CA GLN A 34 11.40 4.02 -8.53
C GLN A 34 11.21 3.35 -7.17
N ARG A 35 9.96 3.22 -6.70
CA ARG A 35 9.64 2.60 -5.41
C ARG A 35 10.04 1.13 -5.37
N ASN A 36 9.72 0.38 -6.43
CA ASN A 36 10.08 -1.01 -6.56
C ASN A 36 11.61 -1.20 -6.65
N SER A 37 12.32 -0.27 -7.30
CA SER A 37 13.79 -0.29 -7.36
C SER A 37 14.46 -0.01 -6.02
N ILE A 38 13.84 0.79 -5.15
CA ILE A 38 14.42 1.14 -3.85
C ILE A 38 14.43 -0.06 -2.89
N ASN A 39 13.69 -1.14 -3.19
CA ASN A 39 13.60 -2.35 -2.38
C ASN A 39 13.53 -2.05 -0.87
N SER A 40 12.82 -0.97 -0.50
CA SER A 40 12.60 -0.60 0.89
C SER A 40 11.79 -1.74 1.48
N LYS A 41 12.49 -2.61 2.22
CA LYS A 41 11.83 -3.61 3.04
C LYS A 41 10.90 -2.86 3.97
N MET A 42 9.61 -3.07 3.79
CA MET A 42 8.62 -2.64 4.76
C MET A 42 9.00 -3.32 6.08
N GLU A 43 9.53 -2.55 7.03
CA GLU A 43 9.86 -3.03 8.37
C GLU A 43 8.55 -3.28 9.10
N TRP A 44 8.00 -4.47 8.90
CA TRP A 44 6.79 -4.90 9.57
C TRP A 44 7.07 -5.03 11.07
N ARG A 45 6.33 -4.28 11.89
CA ARG A 45 6.47 -4.37 13.35
C ARG A 45 5.85 -5.63 13.96
N PHE A 46 5.18 -6.45 13.15
CA PHE A 46 4.53 -7.68 13.56
C PHE A 46 4.74 -8.73 12.48
N THR A 47 5.03 -9.96 12.89
CA THR A 47 4.98 -11.10 11.98
C THR A 47 3.52 -11.36 11.57
N THR A 48 3.31 -12.12 10.50
CA THR A 48 1.96 -12.55 10.13
C THR A 48 1.28 -13.29 11.28
N GLU A 49 2.01 -14.13 12.01
CA GLU A 49 1.52 -14.85 13.19
C GLU A 49 1.11 -13.89 14.33
N ASP A 50 1.94 -12.89 14.65
CA ASP A 50 1.62 -11.86 15.64
C ASP A 50 0.38 -11.05 15.27
N ALA A 51 0.23 -10.73 13.98
CA ALA A 51 -0.92 -10.00 13.47
C ALA A 51 -2.21 -10.84 13.63
N TRP A 52 -2.15 -12.14 13.35
CA TRP A 52 -3.29 -13.04 13.55
C TRP A 52 -3.74 -13.10 15.01
N ILE A 53 -2.80 -13.20 15.96
CA ILE A 53 -3.13 -13.25 17.39
C ILE A 53 -3.74 -11.91 17.85
N LYS A 54 -3.12 -10.78 17.48
CA LYS A 54 -3.59 -9.45 17.91
C LYS A 54 -4.91 -9.03 17.27
N LEU A 55 -5.13 -9.39 16.02
CA LEU A 55 -6.29 -8.96 15.24
C LEU A 55 -7.40 -10.03 15.20
N ALA A 56 -7.23 -11.18 15.87
CA ALA A 56 -8.24 -12.25 15.94
C ALA A 56 -9.65 -11.74 16.31
N LYS A 57 -9.74 -10.72 17.17
CA LYS A 57 -11.00 -10.11 17.60
C LYS A 57 -11.70 -9.29 16.49
N LEU A 58 -10.96 -8.80 15.50
CA LEU A 58 -11.48 -7.94 14.42
C LEU A 58 -11.96 -8.75 13.22
N TYR A 59 -11.54 -10.00 13.09
CA TYR A 59 -11.96 -10.86 11.99
C TYR A 59 -13.23 -11.64 12.39
N PRO A 60 -14.33 -11.51 11.64
CA PRO A 60 -15.51 -12.33 11.88
C PRO A 60 -15.16 -13.80 11.68
N THR A 61 -15.60 -14.65 12.61
CA THR A 61 -15.49 -16.11 12.46
C THR A 61 -16.45 -16.51 11.34
N ILE A 62 -15.94 -16.63 10.12
CA ILE A 62 -16.72 -17.11 8.98
C ILE A 62 -17.03 -18.58 9.28
N LYS A 63 -18.27 -18.86 9.67
CA LYS A 63 -18.78 -20.22 9.67
C LYS A 63 -19.03 -20.59 8.21
N LEU A 64 -18.20 -21.49 7.69
CA LEU A 64 -18.51 -22.21 6.47
C LEU A 64 -19.64 -23.20 6.81
N GLU A 65 -20.84 -22.93 6.30
CA GLU A 65 -21.96 -23.88 6.23
C GLU A 65 -21.79 -24.80 5.02
#